data_AF-A0A3B8U484-F1
#
_entry.id   AF-A0A3B8U484-F1
#
_cell.length_a   1.000
_cell.length_b   1.000
_cell.length_c   1.000
_cell.angle_alpha   90.00
_cell.angle_beta   90.00
_cell.angle_gamma   90.00
#
_symmetry.space_group_name_H-M   'P 1'
#
loop_
_entity.id
_entity.type
_entity.pdbx_description
1 polymer ?
#
loop_
_entity_poly.entity_id
_entity_poly.type
_entity_poly.pdbx_seq_one_letter_code
_entity_poly.pdbx_strand_id
1 'polypeptide(L)'
;MIADVIKNSFIFVFYLSGYFLLTSLDEQFMNDLLVMIFDPKINQETLIHAIQNLGSNTESAHFWVRIANSQEYRQDHRRRAVFQLFQRHVVPGVRLSELAQILDNPSWLADDDVSVVTLMAGEVPVKLTPEDTVFVLPVFPNLPDGRYENWAIYLRVLGQVDRESFINILRGKPVAEAVSNAKVLEFALSPDDPTNVNW
;
A
#
# COMPACT_ATOMS: atom_id res chain seq x y z
N MET A 1 51.11 -20.65 15.80
CA MET A 1 50.61 -20.25 14.47
C MET A 1 49.41 -21.09 14.00
N ILE A 2 49.42 -22.43 14.08
CA ILE A 2 48.28 -23.26 13.63
C ILE A 2 47.07 -23.20 14.61
N ALA A 3 47.31 -23.08 15.93
CA ALA A 3 46.24 -23.06 16.94
C ALA A 3 45.37 -21.79 16.91
N ASP A 4 45.91 -20.64 16.51
CA ASP A 4 45.15 -19.37 16.42
C ASP A 4 44.25 -19.32 15.19
N VAL A 5 44.65 -19.96 14.08
CA VAL A 5 43.84 -20.06 12.86
C VAL A 5 42.61 -20.94 13.08
N ILE A 6 42.72 -22.01 13.87
CA ILE A 6 41.61 -22.92 14.18
C ILE A 6 40.61 -22.25 15.14
N LYS A 7 41.07 -21.52 16.16
CA LYS A 7 40.18 -20.76 17.06
C LYS A 7 39.39 -19.68 16.34
N ASN A 8 40.04 -18.91 15.45
CA ASN A 8 39.34 -17.89 14.66
C ASN A 8 38.35 -18.49 13.66
N SER A 9 38.66 -19.65 13.07
CA SER A 9 37.75 -20.34 12.15
C SER A 9 36.51 -20.90 12.86
N PHE A 10 36.66 -21.46 14.06
CA PHE A 10 35.52 -21.95 14.85
C PHE A 10 34.60 -20.82 15.30
N ILE A 11 35.16 -19.71 15.79
CA ILE A 11 34.38 -18.53 16.16
C ILE A 11 33.62 -18.01 14.94
N PHE A 12 34.28 -17.86 13.78
CA PHE A 12 33.64 -17.39 12.56
C PHE A 12 32.51 -18.31 12.07
N VAL A 13 32.67 -19.63 12.18
CA VAL A 13 31.62 -20.60 11.84
C VAL A 13 30.43 -20.52 12.80
N PHE A 14 30.63 -20.33 14.11
CA PHE A 14 29.53 -20.14 15.06
C PHE A 14 28.79 -18.81 14.87
N TYR A 15 29.51 -17.74 14.54
CA TYR A 15 28.89 -16.46 14.21
C TYR A 15 28.11 -16.53 12.89
N LEU A 16 28.64 -17.17 11.86
CA LEU A 16 27.93 -17.38 10.59
C LEU A 16 26.75 -18.32 10.74
N SER A 17 26.87 -19.42 11.50
CA SER A 17 25.75 -20.33 11.75
C SER A 17 24.67 -19.68 12.60
N GLY A 18 25.05 -18.91 13.62
CA GLY A 18 24.11 -18.17 14.47
C GLY A 18 23.39 -17.06 13.69
N TYR A 19 24.12 -16.30 12.87
CA TYR A 19 23.55 -15.28 12.00
C TYR A 19 22.62 -15.90 10.96
N PHE A 20 23.02 -16.99 10.31
CA PHE A 20 22.19 -17.72 9.35
C PHE A 20 20.90 -18.30 9.97
N LEU A 21 20.99 -18.83 11.20
CA LEU A 21 19.83 -19.32 11.93
C LEU A 21 18.87 -18.17 12.28
N LEU A 22 19.39 -17.03 12.76
CA LEU A 22 18.56 -15.86 13.06
C LEU A 22 17.87 -15.30 11.82
N THR A 23 18.57 -15.15 10.68
CA THR A 23 17.95 -14.70 9.43
C THR A 23 16.89 -15.67 8.94
N SER A 24 17.11 -16.98 9.08
CA SER A 24 16.11 -17.99 8.66
C SER A 24 14.84 -17.99 9.54
N LEU A 25 14.98 -17.66 10.83
CA LEU A 25 13.84 -17.57 11.75
C LEU A 25 13.01 -16.31 11.47
N ASP A 26 13.67 -15.19 11.18
CA ASP A 26 12.99 -13.95 10.80
C ASP A 26 12.25 -14.11 9.45
N GLU A 27 12.87 -14.76 8.45
CA GLU A 27 12.22 -15.06 7.18
C GLU A 27 11.00 -15.98 7.34
N GLN A 28 11.11 -17.04 8.15
CA GLN A 28 10.00 -17.94 8.40
C GLN A 28 8.85 -17.23 9.09
N PHE A 29 9.15 -16.41 10.12
CA PHE A 29 8.15 -15.62 10.81
C PHE A 29 7.41 -14.67 9.87
N MET A 30 8.15 -13.96 9.00
CA MET A 30 7.56 -13.06 8.00
C MET A 30 6.67 -13.82 7.01
N ASN A 31 7.08 -15.01 6.57
CA ASN A 31 6.26 -15.85 5.70
C ASN A 31 4.98 -16.32 6.39
N ASP A 32 5.05 -16.69 7.68
CA ASP A 32 3.87 -17.09 8.45
C ASP A 32 2.87 -15.92 8.56
N LEU A 33 3.35 -14.70 8.77
CA LEU A 33 2.50 -13.50 8.78
C LEU A 33 1.84 -13.27 7.41
N LEU A 34 2.58 -13.41 6.31
CA LEU A 34 2.04 -13.28 4.96
C LEU A 34 0.97 -14.34 4.69
N VAL A 35 1.18 -15.58 5.13
CA VAL A 35 0.18 -16.66 5.01
C VAL A 35 -1.07 -16.34 5.81
N MET A 36 -0.93 -15.82 7.04
CA MET A 36 -2.06 -15.38 7.85
C MET A 36 -2.85 -14.26 7.16
N ILE A 37 -2.17 -13.22 6.65
CA ILE A 37 -2.80 -12.11 5.94
C ILE A 37 -3.48 -12.61 4.66
N PHE A 38 -2.92 -13.60 3.98
CA PHE A 38 -3.49 -14.15 2.76
C PHE A 38 -4.70 -15.07 3.00
N ASP A 39 -5.03 -15.42 4.25
CA ASP A 39 -6.23 -16.22 4.55
C ASP A 39 -7.50 -15.35 4.51
N PRO A 40 -8.46 -15.58 3.58
CA PRO A 40 -9.70 -14.81 3.53
C PRO A 40 -10.58 -14.98 4.77
N LYS A 41 -10.37 -16.04 5.57
CA LYS A 41 -11.14 -16.38 6.76
C LYS A 41 -10.49 -15.95 8.07
N ILE A 42 -9.30 -15.34 8.02
CA ILE A 42 -8.66 -14.77 9.22
C ILE A 42 -9.66 -13.85 9.94
N ASN A 43 -9.64 -13.82 11.26
CA ASN A 43 -10.47 -12.87 12.02
C ASN A 43 -9.82 -11.47 12.03
N GLN A 44 -10.56 -10.45 12.45
CA GLN A 44 -10.09 -9.06 12.39
C GLN A 44 -8.90 -8.77 13.30
N GLU A 45 -8.90 -9.29 14.52
CA GLU A 45 -7.83 -9.05 15.50
C GLU A 45 -6.51 -9.67 15.03
N THR A 46 -6.55 -10.93 14.58
CA THR A 46 -5.37 -11.62 14.04
C THR A 46 -4.85 -10.96 12.77
N LEU A 47 -5.74 -10.46 11.89
CA LEU A 47 -5.33 -9.71 10.71
C LEU A 47 -4.58 -8.43 11.07
N ILE A 48 -5.13 -7.64 11.99
CA ILE A 48 -4.50 -6.38 12.45
C ILE A 48 -3.13 -6.68 13.05
N HIS A 49 -3.06 -7.66 13.94
CA HIS A 49 -1.82 -8.07 14.55
C HIS A 49 -0.80 -8.54 13.50
N ALA A 50 -1.23 -9.35 12.52
CA ALA A 50 -0.34 -9.84 11.48
C ALA A 50 0.23 -8.70 10.62
N ILE A 51 -0.59 -7.74 10.22
CA ILE A 51 -0.15 -6.57 9.44
C ILE A 51 0.79 -5.67 10.27
N GLN A 52 0.48 -5.41 11.54
CA GLN A 52 1.31 -4.57 12.41
C GLN A 52 2.72 -5.14 12.64
N ASN A 53 2.83 -6.47 12.65
CA ASN A 53 4.12 -7.16 12.82
C ASN A 53 4.79 -7.47 11.48
N LEU A 54 4.12 -7.17 10.36
CA LEU A 54 4.70 -7.34 9.04
C LEU A 54 5.74 -6.23 8.83
N GLY A 55 7.02 -6.58 9.04
CA GLY A 55 8.19 -5.74 8.77
C GLY A 55 8.26 -5.20 7.34
N SER A 56 9.37 -4.53 7.01
CA SER A 56 9.46 -3.73 5.78
C SER A 56 9.51 -4.56 4.49
N ASN A 57 8.60 -4.23 3.56
CA ASN A 57 8.58 -4.59 2.12
C ASN A 57 9.09 -5.98 1.75
N THR A 58 8.66 -7.00 2.48
CA THR A 58 9.01 -8.40 2.18
C THR A 58 8.27 -8.98 0.99
N GLU A 59 7.12 -8.41 0.64
CA GLU A 59 6.21 -8.88 -0.39
C GLU A 59 6.09 -7.91 -1.57
N SER A 60 5.62 -8.41 -2.70
CA SER A 60 5.35 -7.59 -3.89
C SER A 60 4.02 -6.86 -3.78
N ALA A 61 3.85 -5.73 -4.46
CA ALA A 61 2.56 -5.03 -4.59
C ALA A 61 1.39 -5.96 -5.02
N HIS A 62 1.67 -6.95 -5.88
CA HIS A 62 0.69 -7.92 -6.35
C HIS A 62 0.03 -8.72 -5.20
N PHE A 63 0.72 -8.93 -4.07
CA PHE A 63 0.17 -9.58 -2.88
C PHE A 63 -1.07 -8.82 -2.37
N TRP A 64 -0.93 -7.51 -2.19
CA TRP A 64 -2.01 -6.65 -1.70
C TRP A 64 -3.09 -6.42 -2.75
N VAL A 65 -2.71 -6.28 -4.03
CA VAL A 65 -3.67 -6.18 -5.15
C VAL A 65 -4.61 -7.38 -5.17
N ARG A 66 -4.06 -8.60 -5.01
CA ARG A 66 -4.87 -9.84 -5.03
C ARG A 66 -5.92 -9.86 -3.94
N ILE A 67 -5.58 -9.38 -2.74
CA ILE A 67 -6.52 -9.25 -1.62
C ILE A 67 -7.54 -8.14 -1.91
N ALA A 68 -7.07 -6.94 -2.26
CA ALA A 68 -7.90 -5.75 -2.50
C ALA A 68 -8.95 -5.97 -3.61
N ASN A 69 -8.58 -6.65 -4.69
CA ASN A 69 -9.46 -6.87 -5.85
C ASN A 69 -10.37 -8.10 -5.73
N SER A 70 -10.14 -9.00 -4.77
CA SER A 70 -10.89 -10.26 -4.66
C SER A 70 -12.16 -10.14 -3.81
N GLN A 71 -13.28 -10.67 -4.31
CA GLN A 71 -14.56 -10.74 -3.58
C GLN A 71 -14.59 -11.83 -2.50
N GLU A 72 -13.58 -12.71 -2.45
CA GLU A 72 -13.46 -13.75 -1.41
C GLU A 72 -13.14 -13.16 -0.04
N TYR A 73 -12.60 -11.93 -0.01
CA TYR A 73 -12.21 -11.24 1.20
C TYR A 73 -13.31 -10.29 1.67
N ARG A 74 -13.45 -10.20 2.99
CA ARG A 74 -14.33 -9.23 3.65
C ARG A 74 -13.87 -7.79 3.39
N GLN A 75 -14.81 -6.86 3.35
CA GLN A 75 -14.59 -5.46 2.96
C GLN A 75 -13.53 -4.75 3.80
N ASP A 76 -13.52 -4.94 5.11
CA ASP A 76 -12.52 -4.37 6.00
C ASP A 76 -11.12 -4.94 5.79
N HIS A 77 -11.00 -6.22 5.44
CA HIS A 77 -9.73 -6.82 5.03
C HIS A 77 -9.23 -6.18 3.72
N ARG A 78 -10.11 -6.06 2.71
CA ARG A 78 -9.78 -5.45 1.42
C ARG A 78 -9.35 -3.98 1.56
N ARG A 79 -10.01 -3.22 2.44
CA ARG A 79 -9.63 -1.83 2.76
C ARG A 79 -8.21 -1.73 3.31
N ARG A 80 -7.87 -2.58 4.27
CA ARG A 80 -6.51 -2.65 4.84
C ARG A 80 -5.49 -3.04 3.78
N ALA A 81 -5.82 -3.97 2.90
CA ALA A 81 -4.94 -4.32 1.79
C ALA A 81 -4.68 -3.14 0.85
N VAL A 82 -5.69 -2.31 0.55
CA VAL A 82 -5.50 -1.08 -0.22
C VAL A 82 -4.59 -0.07 0.51
N PHE A 83 -4.78 0.11 1.82
CA PHE A 83 -3.92 1.00 2.61
C PHE A 83 -2.47 0.50 2.64
N GLN A 84 -2.26 -0.79 2.91
CA GLN A 84 -0.93 -1.39 2.90
C GLN A 84 -0.29 -1.34 1.51
N LEU A 85 -1.06 -1.48 0.43
CA LEU A 85 -0.56 -1.29 -0.94
C LEU A 85 0.05 0.11 -1.13
N PHE A 86 -0.64 1.14 -0.65
CA PHE A 86 -0.12 2.51 -0.73
C PHE A 86 1.07 2.73 0.20
N GLN A 87 0.97 2.38 1.48
CA GLN A 87 2.04 2.62 2.46
C GLN A 87 3.35 1.92 2.09
N ARG A 88 3.25 0.72 1.53
CA ARG A 88 4.42 -0.15 1.32
C ARG A 88 5.00 0.00 -0.07
N HIS A 89 4.19 0.38 -1.07
CA HIS A 89 4.63 0.38 -2.47
C HIS A 89 4.48 1.71 -3.21
N VAL A 90 3.77 2.70 -2.66
CA VAL A 90 3.67 4.04 -3.27
C VAL A 90 4.65 4.98 -2.55
N VAL A 91 5.58 5.54 -3.29
CA VAL A 91 6.58 6.49 -2.78
C VAL A 91 6.38 7.85 -3.46
N PRO A 92 6.45 8.97 -2.73
CA PRO A 92 6.49 10.30 -3.34
C PRO A 92 7.52 10.38 -4.48
N GLY A 93 7.10 10.92 -5.61
CA GLY A 93 7.90 11.07 -6.82
C GLY A 93 7.60 10.06 -7.93
N VAL A 94 6.87 8.96 -7.64
CA VAL A 94 6.43 8.01 -8.67
C VAL A 94 5.53 8.69 -9.70
N ARG A 95 5.63 8.27 -10.96
CA ARG A 95 4.77 8.75 -12.04
C ARG A 95 3.37 8.13 -11.93
N LEU A 96 2.36 8.80 -12.47
CA LEU A 96 1.00 8.23 -12.54
C LEU A 96 0.95 6.91 -13.32
N SER A 97 1.79 6.74 -14.34
CA SER A 97 1.93 5.46 -15.05
C SER A 97 2.47 4.35 -14.16
N GLU A 98 3.43 4.65 -13.28
CA GLU A 98 3.98 3.70 -12.31
C GLU A 98 2.96 3.41 -11.20
N LEU A 99 2.23 4.43 -10.73
CA LEU A 99 1.11 4.23 -9.81
C LEU A 99 0.06 3.30 -10.41
N ALA A 100 -0.34 3.51 -11.68
CA ALA A 100 -1.31 2.64 -12.35
C ALA A 100 -0.82 1.18 -12.43
N GLN A 101 0.48 0.95 -12.62
CA GLN A 101 1.08 -0.38 -12.59
C GLN A 101 1.07 -0.99 -11.18
N ILE A 102 1.38 -0.20 -10.14
CA ILE A 102 1.32 -0.65 -8.74
C ILE A 102 -0.10 -1.07 -8.36
N LEU A 103 -1.11 -0.29 -8.77
CA LEU A 103 -2.52 -0.55 -8.45
C LEU A 103 -3.15 -1.67 -9.29
N ASP A 104 -2.52 -2.03 -10.42
CA ASP A 104 -2.87 -3.16 -11.29
C ASP A 104 -4.38 -3.32 -11.53
N ASN A 105 -4.95 -2.31 -12.22
CA ASN A 105 -6.37 -2.21 -12.55
C ASN A 105 -7.30 -2.35 -11.31
N PRO A 106 -7.36 -1.32 -10.43
CA PRO A 106 -8.02 -1.42 -9.14
C PRO A 106 -9.54 -1.57 -9.27
N SER A 107 -10.06 -2.78 -9.07
CA SER A 107 -11.50 -3.09 -9.20
C SER A 107 -12.32 -2.60 -8.01
N TRP A 108 -11.65 -2.22 -6.92
CA TRP A 108 -12.25 -1.66 -5.71
C TRP A 108 -12.62 -0.17 -5.84
N LEU A 109 -12.03 0.53 -6.82
CA LEU A 109 -12.27 1.95 -7.05
C LEU A 109 -13.29 2.08 -8.18
N ALA A 110 -14.48 2.62 -7.93
CA ALA A 110 -15.40 2.96 -9.00
C ALA A 110 -14.97 4.28 -9.67
N ASP A 111 -15.13 4.37 -10.98
CA ASP A 111 -14.75 5.58 -11.74
C ASP A 111 -15.51 6.80 -11.18
N ASP A 112 -16.81 6.66 -10.94
CA ASP A 112 -17.71 7.71 -10.42
C ASP A 112 -17.39 8.17 -9.00
N ASP A 113 -16.70 7.35 -8.22
CA ASP A 113 -16.33 7.66 -6.84
C ASP A 113 -15.06 8.53 -6.76
N VAL A 114 -14.23 8.56 -7.80
CA VAL A 114 -13.04 9.42 -7.85
C VAL A 114 -13.48 10.88 -7.90
N SER A 115 -13.01 11.71 -6.98
CA SER A 115 -13.31 13.14 -6.97
C SER A 115 -12.04 13.98 -6.92
N VAL A 116 -12.15 15.24 -7.34
CA VAL A 116 -11.09 16.25 -7.25
C VAL A 116 -11.47 17.23 -6.17
N VAL A 117 -10.53 17.56 -5.29
CA VAL A 117 -10.73 18.59 -4.26
C VAL A 117 -10.76 19.96 -4.94
N THR A 118 -11.95 20.54 -5.08
CA THR A 118 -12.15 21.84 -5.75
C THR A 118 -12.45 23.00 -4.79
N LEU A 119 -12.92 22.72 -3.57
CA LEU A 119 -13.30 23.71 -2.56
C LEU A 119 -12.83 23.26 -1.18
N MET A 120 -12.27 24.20 -0.40
CA MET A 120 -11.84 23.98 0.99
C MET A 120 -13.04 23.87 1.93
N ALA A 121 -13.69 22.72 1.94
CA ALA A 121 -14.59 22.33 3.03
C ALA A 121 -14.02 21.06 3.69
N GLY A 122 -13.73 21.15 4.99
CA GLY A 122 -13.11 20.07 5.75
C GLY A 122 -11.57 20.13 5.79
N GLU A 123 -11.00 19.32 6.67
CA GLU A 123 -9.56 19.14 6.78
C GLU A 123 -9.09 18.15 5.69
N VAL A 124 -8.26 18.63 4.76
CA VAL A 124 -7.67 17.79 3.72
C VAL A 124 -6.26 17.40 4.18
N PRO A 125 -5.96 16.11 4.35
CA PRO A 125 -4.70 15.66 4.97
C PRO A 125 -3.49 15.70 4.02
N VAL A 126 -3.54 16.53 2.98
CA VAL A 126 -2.45 16.80 2.04
C VAL A 126 -2.40 18.30 1.74
N LYS A 127 -1.23 18.80 1.32
CA LYS A 127 -1.06 20.22 1.02
C LYS A 127 -1.80 20.57 -0.26
N LEU A 128 -2.64 21.60 -0.18
CA LEU A 128 -3.37 22.16 -1.32
C LEU A 128 -2.55 23.29 -1.96
N THR A 129 -2.29 23.20 -3.25
CA THR A 129 -1.68 24.26 -4.05
C THR A 129 -2.43 24.44 -5.36
N PRO A 130 -2.63 25.69 -5.84
CA PRO A 130 -3.33 25.94 -7.10
C PRO A 130 -2.71 25.27 -8.33
N GLU A 131 -1.42 24.93 -8.27
CA GLU A 131 -0.67 24.35 -9.37
C GLU A 131 -0.85 22.83 -9.49
N ASP A 132 -1.34 22.17 -8.44
CA ASP A 132 -1.43 20.72 -8.34
C ASP A 132 -2.88 20.24 -8.28
N THR A 133 -3.08 18.95 -8.53
CA THR A 133 -4.38 18.30 -8.40
C THR A 133 -4.40 17.36 -7.20
N VAL A 134 -5.45 17.44 -6.39
CA VAL A 134 -5.69 16.47 -5.31
C VAL A 134 -6.90 15.63 -5.65
N PHE A 135 -6.67 14.32 -5.78
CA PHE A 135 -7.71 13.31 -5.95
C PHE A 135 -8.10 12.72 -4.60
N VAL A 136 -9.38 12.40 -4.45
CA VAL A 136 -9.89 11.54 -3.38
C VAL A 136 -10.31 10.22 -4.01
N LEU A 137 -9.75 9.13 -3.51
CA LEU A 137 -10.03 7.76 -3.94
C LEU A 137 -10.76 7.02 -2.81
N PRO A 138 -12.11 6.94 -2.84
CA PRO A 138 -12.85 6.18 -1.85
C PRO A 138 -12.49 4.68 -1.89
N VAL A 139 -12.31 4.07 -0.73
CA VAL A 139 -11.91 2.68 -0.55
C VAL A 139 -13.07 1.91 0.07
N PHE A 140 -13.91 1.33 -0.79
CA PHE A 140 -15.18 0.68 -0.40
C PHE A 140 -16.03 1.59 0.50
N PRO A 141 -16.49 2.75 0.03
CA PRO A 141 -17.18 3.73 0.87
C PRO A 141 -18.53 3.24 1.39
N ASN A 142 -19.20 2.36 0.66
CA ASN A 142 -20.54 1.89 0.97
C ASN A 142 -20.51 0.57 1.76
N LEU A 143 -21.17 0.53 2.90
CA LEU A 143 -21.42 -0.70 3.65
C LEU A 143 -22.65 -1.45 3.11
N PRO A 144 -22.76 -2.77 3.34
CA PRO A 144 -23.92 -3.55 2.93
C PRO A 144 -25.27 -3.06 3.50
N ASP A 145 -25.23 -2.35 4.63
CA ASP A 145 -26.40 -1.76 5.29
C ASP A 145 -26.74 -0.35 4.77
N GLY A 146 -26.05 0.14 3.73
CA GLY A 146 -26.26 1.45 3.13
C GLY A 146 -25.59 2.61 3.86
N ARG A 147 -24.85 2.35 4.95
CA ARG A 147 -24.05 3.40 5.60
C ARG A 147 -22.80 3.73 4.78
N TYR A 148 -22.36 4.99 4.89
CA TYR A 148 -21.13 5.49 4.31
C TYR A 148 -20.01 5.48 5.36
N GLU A 149 -18.85 4.95 5.00
CA GLU A 149 -17.63 5.06 5.81
C GLU A 149 -16.56 5.80 5.03
N ASN A 150 -15.89 6.73 5.71
CA ASN A 150 -14.92 7.62 5.12
C ASN A 150 -13.53 6.98 4.95
N TRP A 151 -13.48 5.78 4.36
CA TRP A 151 -12.23 5.17 3.93
C TRP A 151 -11.84 5.76 2.59
N ALA A 152 -10.74 6.50 2.54
CA ALA A 152 -10.29 7.21 1.37
C ALA A 152 -8.78 7.39 1.34
N ILE A 153 -8.27 7.59 0.14
CA ILE A 153 -6.89 8.02 -0.11
C ILE A 153 -6.95 9.40 -0.74
N TYR A 154 -6.26 10.35 -0.11
CA TYR A 154 -6.01 11.67 -0.67
C TYR A 154 -4.69 11.60 -1.41
N LEU A 155 -4.69 11.86 -2.71
CA LEU A 155 -3.52 11.74 -3.57
C LEU A 155 -3.24 13.08 -4.24
N ARG A 156 -2.12 13.72 -3.89
CA ARG A 156 -1.68 14.93 -4.56
C ARG A 156 -0.75 14.59 -5.71
N VAL A 157 -1.04 15.18 -6.87
CA VAL A 157 -0.33 14.97 -8.11
C VAL A 157 0.18 16.32 -8.62
N LEU A 158 1.43 16.32 -9.08
CA LEU A 158 2.09 17.49 -9.68
C LEU A 158 1.35 17.93 -10.94
N GLY A 159 0.98 19.20 -11.00
CA GLY A 159 0.32 19.80 -12.15
C GLY A 159 -1.21 19.62 -12.18
N GLN A 160 -1.81 20.18 -13.22
CA GLN A 160 -3.24 20.10 -13.47
C GLN A 160 -3.57 18.85 -14.29
N VAL A 161 -4.10 17.83 -13.62
CA VAL A 161 -4.54 16.56 -14.22
C VAL A 161 -6.04 16.47 -14.06
N ASP A 162 -6.78 16.38 -15.16
CA ASP A 162 -8.23 16.21 -15.06
C ASP A 162 -8.60 14.80 -14.58
N ARG A 163 -9.78 14.70 -13.96
CA ARG A 163 -10.31 13.44 -13.41
C ARG A 163 -10.42 12.34 -14.45
N GLU A 164 -10.85 12.65 -15.67
CA GLU A 164 -11.07 11.65 -16.71
C GLU A 164 -9.73 11.02 -17.13
N SER A 165 -8.70 11.85 -17.35
CA SER A 165 -7.35 11.39 -17.65
C SER A 165 -6.76 10.55 -16.52
N PHE A 166 -6.97 10.94 -15.26
CA PHE A 166 -6.54 10.15 -14.11
C PHE A 166 -7.23 8.77 -14.05
N ILE A 167 -8.54 8.70 -14.28
CA ILE A 167 -9.25 7.41 -14.34
C ILE A 167 -8.74 6.58 -15.53
N ASN A 168 -8.60 7.19 -16.70
CA ASN A 168 -8.16 6.50 -17.91
C ASN A 168 -6.80 5.82 -17.71
N ILE A 169 -5.84 6.48 -17.08
CA ILE A 169 -4.53 5.85 -16.81
C ILE A 169 -4.64 4.67 -15.84
N LEU A 170 -5.48 4.76 -14.79
CA LEU A 170 -5.72 3.64 -13.86
C LEU A 170 -6.40 2.43 -14.53
N ARG A 171 -7.13 2.66 -15.62
CA ARG A 171 -7.79 1.61 -16.43
C ARG A 171 -6.93 1.12 -17.59
N GLY A 172 -5.67 1.53 -17.68
CA GLY A 172 -4.77 1.16 -18.77
C GLY A 172 -5.18 1.75 -20.13
N LYS A 173 -6.02 2.80 -20.13
CA LYS A 173 -6.40 3.50 -21.36
C LYS A 173 -5.32 4.54 -21.72
N PRO A 174 -5.16 4.86 -23.02
CA PRO A 174 -4.21 5.89 -23.44
C PRO A 174 -4.54 7.26 -22.85
N VAL A 175 -3.51 7.99 -22.43
CA VAL A 175 -3.59 9.38 -21.96
C VAL A 175 -2.44 10.20 -22.53
N ALA A 176 -2.52 11.52 -22.42
CA ALA A 176 -1.41 12.38 -22.81
C ALA A 176 -0.13 12.06 -22.01
N GLU A 177 1.03 12.18 -22.66
CA GLU A 177 2.33 11.90 -22.04
C GLU A 177 2.57 12.76 -20.78
N ALA A 178 2.13 14.02 -20.80
CA ALA A 178 2.21 14.90 -19.64
C ALA A 178 1.45 14.36 -18.42
N VAL A 179 0.28 13.74 -18.62
CA VAL A 179 -0.48 13.08 -17.55
C VAL A 179 0.26 11.82 -17.08
N SER A 180 0.70 10.99 -18.02
CA SER A 180 1.42 9.74 -17.71
C SER A 180 2.69 9.96 -16.87
N ASN A 181 3.37 11.09 -17.11
CA ASN A 181 4.59 11.49 -16.42
C ASN A 181 4.35 12.41 -15.21
N ALA A 182 3.11 12.83 -14.94
CA ALA A 182 2.78 13.59 -13.74
C ALA A 182 3.15 12.77 -12.50
N LYS A 183 3.72 13.43 -11.48
CA LYS A 183 4.28 12.76 -10.31
C LYS A 183 3.33 12.83 -9.13
N VAL A 184 3.21 11.74 -8.40
CA VAL A 184 2.62 11.75 -7.05
C VAL A 184 3.55 12.53 -6.14
N LEU A 185 3.05 13.56 -5.47
CA LEU A 185 3.83 14.40 -4.56
C LEU A 185 3.72 13.94 -3.11
N GLU A 186 2.53 13.51 -2.71
CA GLU A 186 2.22 12.99 -1.38
C GLU A 186 0.88 12.27 -1.44
N PHE A 187 0.63 11.41 -0.46
CA PHE A 187 -0.69 10.86 -0.22
C PHE A 187 -0.96 10.79 1.28
N ALA A 188 -2.23 10.71 1.63
CA ALA A 188 -2.68 10.47 2.99
C ALA A 188 -3.85 9.50 3.00
N LEU A 189 -3.96 8.73 4.08
CA LEU A 189 -5.01 7.74 4.29
C LEU A 189 -6.00 8.28 5.31
N SER A 190 -7.29 8.03 5.09
CA SER A 190 -8.35 8.38 6.04
C SER A 190 -9.33 7.22 6.15
N PRO A 191 -9.80 6.82 7.34
CA PRO A 191 -9.34 7.32 8.64
C PRO A 191 -7.91 6.86 8.95
N ASP A 192 -7.33 7.42 10.01
CA ASP A 192 -6.16 6.80 10.62
C ASP A 192 -6.54 5.39 11.09
N ASP A 193 -5.84 4.39 10.55
CA ASP A 193 -6.09 2.99 10.83
C ASP A 193 -4.96 2.43 11.70
N PRO A 194 -5.24 1.55 12.69
CA PRO A 194 -4.21 1.01 13.59
C PRO A 194 -3.11 0.19 12.89
N THR A 195 -3.30 -0.23 11.64
CA THR A 195 -2.27 -0.87 10.82
C THR A 195 -1.39 0.12 10.07
N ASN A 196 -1.73 1.40 10.08
CA ASN A 196 -0.90 2.44 9.52
C ASN A 196 0.26 2.70 10.49
N VAL A 197 1.44 2.19 10.16
CA VAL A 197 2.66 2.45 10.93
C VAL A 197 3.51 3.45 10.15
N ASN A 198 3.92 4.55 10.77
CA ASN A 198 4.91 5.46 10.19
C ASN A 198 6.28 4.77 10.27
N TRP A 199 6.83 4.40 9.11
CA TRP A 199 8.16 3.81 9.00
C TRP A 199 9.21 4.88 8.70
#